data_AF-A0A7C6DNL0-F1
#
_entry.id   AF-A0A7C6DNL0-F1
#
_cell.length_a   1.000
_cell.length_b   1.000
_cell.length_c   1.000
_cell.angle_alpha   90.00
_cell.angle_beta   90.00
_cell.angle_gamma   90.00
#
_symmetry.space_group_name_H-M   'P 1'
#
loop_
_entity.id
_entity.type
_entity.pdbx_description
1 polymer ?
#
loop_
_entity_poly.entity_id
_entity_poly.type
_entity_poly.pdbx_seq_one_letter_code
_entity_poly.pdbx_strand_id
1 'polypeptide(L)'
;MASRSLIGGVVLGAVAALMWVATRPHRGPIPDMIDWEQAREIATRMVARGDSHLGAGLLWRSRDEAVARYEEMVAQSADAIGRYVGLTLPAQSARTHVFDRVDWIDANVEAFRLMFEPMERLNRQLMAGGSIAAVAFGRAGGAAVSGQMGLLIGYLAQRVLGQYDLALLGKEPITAGRLYFVEPNIAGLQRQL
;
A
#
# COMPACT_ATOMS: atom_id res chain seq x y z
N MET A 1 24.08 -37.04 41.20
CA MET A 1 23.98 -35.58 41.43
C MET A 1 24.67 -34.76 40.33
N ALA A 2 24.37 -34.99 39.04
CA ALA A 2 25.12 -34.39 37.91
C ALA A 2 24.26 -33.60 36.89
N SER A 3 22.95 -33.42 37.10
CA SER A 3 22.07 -32.80 36.09
C SER A 3 21.78 -31.30 36.30
N ARG A 4 22.23 -30.69 37.40
CA ARG A 4 21.98 -29.27 37.70
C ARG A 4 23.04 -28.32 37.09
N SER A 5 24.23 -28.81 36.77
CA SER A 5 25.32 -28.01 36.19
C SER A 5 25.19 -27.77 34.68
N LEU A 6 24.56 -28.70 33.95
CA LEU A 6 24.36 -28.59 32.50
C LEU A 6 23.32 -27.52 32.11
N ILE A 7 22.25 -27.37 32.91
CA ILE A 7 21.20 -26.38 32.66
C ILE A 7 21.73 -24.96 32.89
N GLY A 8 22.60 -24.76 33.89
CA GLY A 8 23.24 -23.46 34.16
C GLY A 8 24.14 -22.99 33.01
N GLY A 9 24.87 -23.92 32.38
CA GLY A 9 25.75 -23.62 31.25
C GLY A 9 25.01 -23.18 29.98
N VAL A 10 23.85 -23.79 29.70
CA VAL A 10 23.03 -23.44 28.53
C VAL A 10 22.38 -22.07 28.67
N VAL A 11 21.89 -21.73 29.87
CA VAL A 11 21.30 -20.41 30.15
C VAL A 11 22.35 -19.31 30.08
N LEU A 12 23.55 -19.52 30.66
CA LEU A 12 24.66 -18.58 30.53
C LEU A 12 25.10 -18.40 29.08
N GLY A 13 25.16 -19.50 28.31
CA GLY A 13 25.50 -19.45 26.89
C GLY A 13 24.50 -18.66 26.06
N ALA A 14 23.20 -18.81 26.32
CA ALA A 14 22.15 -18.03 25.65
C ALA A 14 22.22 -16.53 26.01
N VAL A 15 22.45 -16.20 27.29
CA VAL A 15 22.63 -14.80 27.73
C VAL A 15 23.89 -14.20 27.13
N ALA A 16 25.01 -14.93 27.09
CA ALA A 16 26.25 -14.49 26.47
C ALA A 16 26.11 -14.31 24.95
N ALA A 17 25.39 -15.20 24.27
CA ALA A 17 25.10 -15.08 22.84
C ALA A 17 24.22 -13.85 22.56
N LEU A 18 23.20 -13.60 23.37
CA LEU A 18 22.37 -12.40 23.29
C LEU A 18 23.18 -11.13 23.55
N MET A 19 24.06 -11.13 24.56
CA MET A 19 24.96 -10.01 24.87
C MET A 19 25.98 -9.77 23.75
N TRP A 20 26.50 -10.82 23.13
CA TRP A 20 27.43 -10.72 22.00
C TRP A 20 26.75 -10.22 20.73
N VAL A 21 25.52 -10.66 20.46
CA VAL A 21 24.68 -10.07 19.40
C VAL A 21 24.33 -8.62 19.72
N ALA A 22 24.10 -8.28 21.00
CA ALA A 22 23.78 -6.93 21.49
C ALA A 22 24.98 -5.95 21.56
N THR A 23 26.21 -6.45 21.44
CA THR A 23 27.44 -5.62 21.44
C THR A 23 28.06 -5.50 20.05
N ARG A 24 27.54 -6.22 19.05
CA ARG A 24 27.97 -6.10 17.67
C ARG A 24 27.49 -4.77 17.08
N PRO A 25 28.39 -3.88 16.66
CA PRO A 25 27.98 -2.67 15.96
C PRO A 25 27.20 -3.07 14.71
N HIS A 26 25.93 -2.67 14.63
CA HIS A 26 25.10 -2.89 13.46
C HIS A 26 25.65 -2.00 12.33
N ARG A 27 26.41 -2.60 11.42
CA ARG A 27 26.95 -1.94 10.21
C ARG A 27 26.02 -2.15 9.02
N GLY A 28 24.73 -1.88 9.21
CA GLY A 28 23.72 -1.94 8.15
C GLY A 28 22.78 -0.73 8.24
N PRO A 29 22.08 -0.38 7.15
CA PRO A 29 21.07 0.67 7.20
C PRO A 29 20.04 0.37 8.29
N ILE A 30 19.62 1.38 9.05
CA ILE A 30 18.47 1.26 9.94
C ILE A 30 17.27 0.90 9.06
N PRO A 31 16.58 -0.25 9.29
CA PRO A 31 15.39 -0.59 8.52
C PRO A 31 14.35 0.52 8.60
N ASP A 32 13.62 0.75 7.52
CA ASP A 32 12.45 1.63 7.55
C ASP A 32 11.45 1.11 8.61
N MET A 33 10.74 2.03 9.24
CA MET A 33 9.70 1.74 10.23
C MET A 33 8.57 0.93 9.59
N ILE A 34 8.25 1.22 8.32
CA ILE A 34 7.19 0.59 7.57
C ILE A 34 7.80 -0.27 6.46
N ASP A 35 7.53 -1.57 6.54
CA ASP A 35 7.76 -2.52 5.47
C ASP A 35 6.59 -2.42 4.47
N TRP A 36 6.83 -1.68 3.39
CA TRP A 36 5.83 -1.44 2.34
C TRP A 36 5.52 -2.69 1.51
N GLU A 37 6.45 -3.65 1.43
CA GLU A 37 6.20 -4.93 0.77
C GLU A 37 5.23 -5.76 1.61
N GLN A 38 5.46 -5.84 2.92
CA GLN A 38 4.53 -6.47 3.86
C GLN A 38 3.15 -5.78 3.84
N ALA A 39 3.11 -4.44 3.86
CA ALA A 39 1.85 -3.70 3.80
C ALA A 39 1.07 -4.01 2.50
N ARG A 40 1.76 -4.00 1.35
CA ARG A 40 1.18 -4.38 0.05
C ARG A 40 0.63 -5.80 0.09
N GLU A 41 1.40 -6.78 0.56
CA GLU A 41 0.93 -8.17 0.63
C GLU A 41 -0.32 -8.34 1.50
N ILE A 42 -0.37 -7.65 2.64
CA ILE A 42 -1.54 -7.69 3.53
C ILE A 42 -2.76 -7.09 2.84
N ALA A 43 -2.59 -5.95 2.16
CA ALA A 43 -3.65 -5.31 1.38
C ALA A 43 -4.16 -6.23 0.27
N THR A 44 -3.26 -6.82 -0.53
CA THR A 44 -3.60 -7.76 -1.61
C THR A 44 -4.33 -8.99 -1.07
N ARG A 45 -3.86 -9.57 0.04
CA ARG A 45 -4.53 -10.70 0.71
C ARG A 45 -5.92 -10.35 1.22
N MET A 46 -6.11 -9.13 1.71
CA MET A 46 -7.41 -8.65 2.16
C MET A 46 -8.41 -8.53 1.01
N VAL A 47 -8.00 -7.90 -0.12
CA VAL A 47 -8.89 -7.74 -1.27
C VAL A 47 -9.18 -9.06 -1.96
N ALA A 48 -8.20 -9.98 -2.07
CA ALA A 48 -8.41 -11.31 -2.65
C ALA A 48 -9.44 -12.14 -1.87
N ARG A 49 -9.46 -12.03 -0.53
CA ARG A 49 -10.52 -12.65 0.29
C ARG A 49 -11.88 -12.00 0.06
N GLY A 50 -11.89 -10.67 -0.15
CA GLY A 50 -13.10 -9.94 -0.50
C GLY A 50 -13.63 -10.32 -1.89
N ASP A 51 -12.74 -10.62 -2.84
CA ASP A 51 -13.08 -10.91 -4.24
C ASP A 51 -13.41 -12.38 -4.51
N SER A 52 -13.37 -13.26 -3.50
CA SER A 52 -13.56 -14.71 -3.70
C SER A 52 -14.91 -15.11 -4.30
N HIS A 53 -15.90 -14.20 -4.32
CA HIS A 53 -17.21 -14.38 -4.94
C HIS A 53 -17.30 -13.80 -6.36
N LEU A 54 -16.31 -13.02 -6.80
CA LEU A 54 -16.21 -12.42 -8.12
C LEU A 54 -15.36 -13.36 -9.00
N GLY A 55 -16.00 -14.14 -9.86
CA GLY A 55 -15.28 -15.09 -10.73
C GLY A 55 -14.27 -14.36 -11.65
N ALA A 56 -12.98 -14.70 -11.53
CA ALA A 56 -11.87 -14.07 -12.27
C ALA A 56 -12.08 -14.02 -13.81
N GLY A 57 -12.77 -15.03 -14.36
CA GLY A 57 -13.09 -15.11 -15.79
C GLY A 57 -14.18 -14.16 -16.30
N LEU A 58 -15.06 -13.67 -15.42
CA LEU A 58 -16.07 -12.66 -15.75
C LEU A 58 -15.50 -11.24 -15.64
N LEU A 59 -14.61 -11.03 -14.66
CA LEU A 59 -13.93 -9.75 -14.38
C LEU A 59 -13.15 -9.20 -15.59
N TRP A 60 -12.45 -10.05 -16.35
CA TRP A 60 -11.64 -9.57 -17.48
C TRP A 60 -12.48 -9.25 -18.72
N ARG A 61 -13.52 -10.04 -19.01
CA ARG A 61 -14.41 -9.78 -20.15
C ARG A 61 -15.22 -8.50 -19.95
N SER A 62 -15.64 -8.26 -18.70
CA SER A 62 -16.22 -6.97 -18.31
C SER A 62 -15.23 -5.81 -18.37
N ARG A 63 -13.92 -6.06 -18.33
CA ARG A 63 -12.90 -4.98 -18.33
C ARG A 63 -12.84 -4.29 -19.68
N ASP A 64 -12.74 -5.04 -20.78
CA ASP A 64 -12.64 -4.46 -22.13
C ASP A 64 -13.92 -3.68 -22.50
N GLU A 65 -15.08 -4.24 -22.17
CA GLU A 65 -16.37 -3.56 -22.32
C GLU A 65 -16.45 -2.30 -21.45
N ALA A 66 -15.96 -2.37 -20.20
CA ALA A 66 -15.91 -1.21 -19.31
C ALA A 66 -14.96 -0.13 -19.82
N VAL A 67 -13.79 -0.47 -20.38
CA VAL A 67 -12.85 0.50 -20.96
C VAL A 67 -13.54 1.32 -22.04
N ALA A 68 -14.13 0.66 -23.05
CA ALA A 68 -14.81 1.36 -24.14
C ALA A 68 -15.94 2.27 -23.62
N ARG A 69 -16.75 1.77 -22.69
CA ARG A 69 -17.83 2.53 -22.04
C ARG A 69 -17.30 3.77 -21.32
N TYR A 70 -16.22 3.64 -20.54
CA TYR A 70 -15.67 4.77 -19.81
C TYR A 70 -14.96 5.77 -20.72
N GLU A 71 -14.27 5.33 -21.76
CA GLU A 71 -13.69 6.22 -22.77
C GLU A 71 -14.77 7.10 -23.42
N GLU A 72 -15.91 6.51 -23.79
CA GLU A 72 -17.05 7.26 -24.32
C GLU A 72 -17.60 8.26 -23.29
N MET A 73 -17.85 7.82 -22.05
CA MET A 73 -18.36 8.68 -20.98
C MET A 73 -17.41 9.84 -20.65
N VAL A 74 -16.10 9.60 -20.67
CA VAL A 74 -15.08 10.62 -20.42
C VAL A 74 -15.00 11.61 -21.56
N ALA A 75 -15.12 11.18 -22.82
CA ALA A 75 -15.15 12.07 -23.97
C ALA A 75 -16.38 13.00 -23.94
N GLN A 76 -17.58 12.44 -23.70
CA GLN A 76 -18.82 13.22 -23.50
C GLN A 76 -18.69 14.14 -22.28
N SER A 77 -18.09 13.61 -21.21
CA SER A 77 -17.57 14.26 -20.01
C SER A 77 -16.91 15.61 -20.29
N ALA A 78 -15.78 15.48 -20.97
CA ALA A 78 -14.83 16.53 -21.25
C ALA A 78 -15.41 17.59 -22.19
N ASP A 79 -16.20 17.20 -23.19
CA ASP A 79 -16.89 18.15 -24.07
C ASP A 79 -17.90 19.01 -23.29
N ALA A 80 -18.76 18.38 -22.49
CA ALA A 80 -19.78 19.09 -21.72
C ALA A 80 -19.14 20.05 -20.70
N ILE A 81 -18.12 19.58 -19.97
CA ILE A 81 -17.37 20.42 -19.03
C ILE A 81 -16.68 21.56 -19.78
N GLY A 82 -15.97 21.27 -20.87
CA GLY A 82 -15.23 22.26 -21.66
C GLY A 82 -16.14 23.38 -22.20
N ARG A 83 -17.31 23.03 -22.72
CA ARG A 83 -18.33 24.01 -23.14
C ARG A 83 -18.83 24.87 -21.99
N TYR A 84 -19.03 24.27 -20.82
CA TYR A 84 -19.52 24.98 -19.64
C TYR A 84 -18.48 25.95 -19.05
N VAL A 85 -17.22 25.52 -18.90
CA VAL A 85 -16.14 26.38 -18.39
C VAL A 85 -15.55 27.32 -19.45
N GLY A 86 -15.89 27.14 -20.73
CA GLY A 86 -15.34 27.95 -21.82
C GLY A 86 -13.86 27.67 -22.10
N LEU A 87 -13.38 26.47 -21.79
CA LEU A 87 -11.99 26.05 -21.97
C LEU A 87 -11.92 24.72 -22.73
N THR A 88 -10.93 24.57 -23.60
CA THR A 88 -10.60 23.27 -24.18
C THR A 88 -9.78 22.47 -23.18
N LEU A 89 -10.34 21.37 -22.69
CA LEU A 89 -9.61 20.45 -21.81
C LEU A 89 -8.51 19.71 -22.59
N PRO A 90 -7.33 19.45 -21.99
CA PRO A 90 -6.25 18.75 -22.67
C PRO A 90 -6.68 17.36 -23.15
N ALA A 91 -6.36 17.00 -24.40
CA ALA A 91 -6.68 15.68 -24.98
C ALA A 91 -6.13 14.49 -24.19
N GLN A 92 -5.17 14.72 -23.29
CA GLN A 92 -4.57 13.72 -22.43
C GLN A 92 -5.56 13.21 -21.36
N SER A 93 -6.73 13.82 -21.18
CA SER A 93 -7.83 13.21 -20.41
C SER A 93 -8.38 11.92 -21.04
N ALA A 94 -7.94 11.53 -22.24
CA ALA A 94 -8.53 10.45 -23.03
C ALA A 94 -7.99 9.03 -22.78
N ARG A 95 -6.92 8.83 -22.00
CA ARG A 95 -6.47 7.46 -21.67
C ARG A 95 -7.12 6.99 -20.38
N THR A 96 -8.23 6.28 -20.56
CA THR A 96 -8.98 5.68 -19.47
C THR A 96 -8.44 4.29 -19.13
N HIS A 97 -8.29 4.02 -17.84
CA HIS A 97 -7.90 2.72 -17.33
C HIS A 97 -8.98 2.15 -16.42
N VAL A 98 -9.28 0.87 -16.62
CA VAL A 98 -10.10 0.11 -15.69
C VAL A 98 -9.20 -0.68 -14.78
N PHE A 99 -9.24 -0.39 -13.49
CA PHE A 99 -8.47 -1.05 -12.46
C PHE A 99 -9.32 -2.09 -11.73
N ASP A 100 -8.69 -3.20 -11.35
CA ASP A 100 -9.16 -3.98 -10.22
C ASP A 100 -8.62 -3.42 -8.88
N ARG A 101 -8.91 -4.10 -7.77
CA ARG A 101 -8.48 -3.65 -6.44
C ARG A 101 -6.97 -3.80 -6.23
N VAL A 102 -6.32 -4.77 -6.89
CA VAL A 102 -4.88 -5.00 -6.80
C VAL A 102 -4.13 -3.99 -7.67
N ASP A 103 -4.62 -3.71 -8.88
CA ASP A 103 -4.14 -2.63 -9.74
C ASP A 103 -4.12 -1.30 -8.98
N TRP A 104 -5.20 -1.02 -8.23
CA TRP A 104 -5.28 0.19 -7.41
C TRP A 104 -4.26 0.22 -6.27
N ILE A 105 -4.04 -0.91 -5.57
CA ILE A 105 -3.00 -1.01 -4.53
C ILE A 105 -1.63 -0.71 -5.14
N ASP A 106 -1.30 -1.39 -6.24
CA ASP A 106 0.02 -1.27 -6.88
C ASP A 106 0.28 0.14 -7.42
N ALA A 107 -0.76 0.80 -7.94
CA ALA A 107 -0.66 2.18 -8.42
C ALA A 107 -0.45 3.22 -7.30
N ASN A 108 -0.85 2.91 -6.06
CA ASN A 108 -0.90 3.92 -4.98
C ASN A 108 0.05 3.65 -3.80
N VAL A 109 0.56 2.43 -3.60
CA VAL A 109 1.45 2.09 -2.47
C VAL A 109 2.67 3.02 -2.39
N GLU A 110 3.27 3.38 -3.52
CA GLU A 110 4.42 4.30 -3.53
C GLU A 110 4.02 5.73 -3.10
N ALA A 111 2.83 6.19 -3.46
CA ALA A 111 2.35 7.50 -3.00
C ALA A 111 2.15 7.53 -1.47
N PHE A 112 1.68 6.43 -0.88
CA PHE A 112 1.66 6.28 0.57
C PHE A 112 3.09 6.28 1.15
N ARG A 113 4.03 5.54 0.54
CA ARG A 113 5.44 5.57 0.96
C ARG A 113 6.02 6.97 1.00
N LEU A 114 5.83 7.74 -0.06
CA LEU A 114 6.31 9.12 -0.17
C LEU A 114 5.68 10.04 0.87
N MET A 115 4.39 9.84 1.17
CA MET A 115 3.68 10.62 2.19
C MET A 115 4.22 10.35 3.60
N PHE A 116 4.63 9.13 3.90
CA PHE A 116 5.18 8.72 5.19
C PHE A 116 6.70 8.92 5.31
N GLU A 117 7.39 9.26 4.23
CA GLU A 117 8.84 9.49 4.20
C GLU A 117 9.34 10.49 5.28
N PRO A 118 8.63 11.61 5.61
CA PRO A 118 9.05 12.50 6.70
C PRO A 118 9.08 11.80 8.07
N MET A 119 8.13 10.93 8.35
CA MET A 119 8.05 10.17 9.60
C MET A 119 9.15 9.11 9.66
N GLU A 120 9.43 8.47 8.52
CA GLU A 120 10.54 7.53 8.38
C GLU A 120 11.90 8.20 8.65
N ARG A 121 12.12 9.41 8.10
CA ARG A 121 13.33 10.20 8.39
C ARG A 121 13.46 10.50 9.88
N LEU A 122 12.37 10.91 10.54
CA LEU A 122 12.37 11.18 11.98
C LEU A 122 12.69 9.91 12.78
N ASN A 123 12.09 8.78 12.43
CA ASN A 123 12.37 7.50 13.07
C ASN A 123 13.85 7.11 12.94
N ARG A 124 14.44 7.23 11.75
CA ARG A 124 15.88 6.95 11.55
C ARG A 124 16.78 7.85 12.40
N GLN A 125 16.43 9.13 12.56
CA GLN A 125 17.18 10.05 13.43
C GLN A 125 17.11 9.64 14.91
N LEU A 126 15.93 9.26 15.40
CA LEU A 126 15.75 8.82 16.79
C LEU A 126 16.48 7.50 17.07
N MET A 127 16.52 6.60 16.09
CA MET A 127 17.15 5.28 16.22
C MET A 127 18.67 5.30 16.06
N ALA A 128 19.25 6.34 15.45
CA ALA A 128 20.70 6.46 15.21
C ALA A 128 21.56 6.50 16.50
N GLY A 129 20.95 6.74 17.67
CA GLY A 129 21.61 6.71 18.99
C GLY A 129 21.17 5.58 19.93
N GLY A 130 20.34 4.63 19.47
CA GLY A 130 19.71 3.62 20.32
C GLY A 130 20.57 2.37 20.59
N SER A 131 20.35 1.72 21.74
CA SER A 131 20.94 0.40 22.05
C SER A 131 20.35 -0.71 21.16
N ILE A 132 21.00 -1.87 21.07
CA ILE A 132 20.50 -2.99 20.25
C ILE A 132 19.11 -3.48 20.71
N ALA A 133 18.80 -3.35 21.99
CA ALA A 133 17.46 -3.61 22.53
C ALA A 133 16.41 -2.61 22.00
N ALA A 134 16.77 -1.32 21.86
CA ALA A 134 15.90 -0.31 21.27
C ALA A 134 15.63 -0.57 19.78
N VAL A 135 16.65 -1.03 19.03
CA VAL A 135 16.50 -1.43 17.63
C VAL A 135 15.59 -2.66 17.50
N ALA A 136 15.73 -3.66 18.37
CA ALA A 136 14.86 -4.85 18.38
C ALA A 136 13.40 -4.51 18.70
N PHE A 137 13.16 -3.63 19.68
CA PHE A 137 11.81 -3.15 20.01
C PHE A 137 11.21 -2.30 18.89
N GLY A 138 12.03 -1.47 18.23
CA GLY A 138 11.65 -0.72 17.03
C GLY A 138 11.20 -1.60 15.88
N ARG A 139 11.83 -2.77 15.67
CA ARG A 139 11.42 -3.74 14.64
C ARG A 139 10.05 -4.36 14.89
N ALA A 140 9.74 -4.70 16.15
CA ALA A 140 8.43 -5.24 16.50
C ALA A 140 7.32 -4.18 16.33
N GLY A 141 7.60 -2.93 16.70
CA GLY A 141 6.72 -1.80 16.42
C GLY A 141 6.52 -1.57 14.91
N GLY A 142 7.59 -1.66 14.13
CA GLY A 142 7.55 -1.51 12.68
C GLY A 142 6.67 -2.55 11.98
N ALA A 143 6.74 -3.82 12.36
CA ALA A 143 5.86 -4.87 11.84
C ALA A 143 4.37 -4.60 12.16
N ALA A 144 4.05 -4.11 13.36
CA ALA A 144 2.68 -3.76 13.72
C ALA A 144 2.14 -2.59 12.87
N VAL A 145 2.93 -1.53 12.70
CA VAL A 145 2.57 -0.37 11.86
C VAL A 145 2.43 -0.78 10.39
N SER A 146 3.30 -1.66 9.90
CA SER A 146 3.23 -2.19 8.52
C SER A 146 1.95 -2.98 8.29
N GLY A 147 1.56 -3.80 9.27
CA GLY A 147 0.28 -4.50 9.25
C GLY A 147 -0.93 -3.55 9.25
N GLN A 148 -0.92 -2.53 10.10
CA GLN A 148 -1.98 -1.51 10.12
C GLN A 148 -2.09 -0.76 8.79
N MET A 149 -0.94 -0.42 8.19
CA MET A 149 -0.90 0.23 6.88
C MET A 149 -1.48 -0.67 5.78
N GLY A 150 -1.12 -1.95 5.78
CA GLY A 150 -1.68 -2.92 4.83
C GLY A 150 -3.20 -3.07 4.98
N LEU A 151 -3.72 -3.11 6.21
CA LEU A 151 -5.16 -3.14 6.45
C LEU A 151 -5.87 -1.87 5.98
N LEU A 152 -5.27 -0.69 6.24
CA LEU A 152 -5.80 0.58 5.77
C LEU A 152 -5.86 0.64 4.25
N ILE A 153 -4.76 0.33 3.57
CA ILE A 153 -4.68 0.34 2.10
C ILE A 153 -5.68 -0.67 1.52
N GLY A 154 -5.75 -1.89 2.06
CA GLY A 154 -6.70 -2.91 1.63
C GLY A 154 -8.16 -2.48 1.80
N TYR A 155 -8.49 -1.79 2.90
CA TYR A 155 -9.82 -1.23 3.13
C TYR A 155 -10.15 -0.13 2.11
N LEU A 156 -9.22 0.78 1.83
CA LEU A 156 -9.41 1.84 0.84
C LEU A 156 -9.60 1.27 -0.57
N ALA A 157 -8.83 0.24 -0.93
CA ALA A 157 -8.93 -0.44 -2.23
C ALA A 157 -10.33 -1.04 -2.51
N GLN A 158 -11.11 -1.35 -1.47
CA GLN A 158 -12.47 -1.87 -1.59
C GLN A 158 -13.55 -0.78 -1.72
N ARG A 159 -13.19 0.49 -1.55
CA ARG A 159 -14.15 1.61 -1.48
C ARG A 159 -13.91 2.70 -2.50
N VAL A 160 -12.65 2.90 -2.90
CA VAL A 160 -12.30 3.89 -3.92
C VAL A 160 -12.93 3.51 -5.25
N LEU A 161 -13.57 4.46 -5.90
CA LEU A 161 -14.24 4.33 -7.18
C LEU A 161 -13.36 4.81 -8.34
N GLY A 162 -12.46 5.78 -8.09
CA GLY A 162 -11.58 6.31 -9.12
C GLY A 162 -10.44 7.19 -8.61
N GLN A 163 -9.80 7.88 -9.54
CA GLN A 163 -8.55 8.63 -9.30
C GLN A 163 -8.63 9.73 -8.25
N TYR A 164 -9.76 10.42 -8.14
CA TYR A 164 -9.86 11.64 -7.33
C TYR A 164 -10.43 11.42 -5.92
N ASP A 165 -10.76 10.19 -5.55
CA ASP A 165 -11.31 9.89 -4.22
C ASP A 165 -10.29 10.16 -3.10
N LEU A 166 -8.99 10.04 -3.40
CA LEU A 166 -7.89 10.33 -2.47
C LEU A 166 -7.03 11.48 -2.99
N ALA A 167 -7.57 12.71 -2.97
CA ALA A 167 -6.86 13.94 -3.35
C ALA A 167 -5.51 14.14 -2.62
N LEU A 168 -5.31 13.49 -1.47
CA LEU A 168 -4.10 13.58 -0.64
C LEU A 168 -2.89 12.78 -1.16
N LEU A 169 -3.08 11.83 -2.09
CA LEU A 169 -1.96 11.14 -2.76
C LEU A 169 -1.30 12.02 -3.85
N GLY A 170 -1.63 13.33 -3.85
CA GLY A 170 -1.31 14.39 -4.82
C GLY A 170 0.16 14.81 -4.95
N LYS A 171 1.10 13.87 -4.87
CA LYS A 171 2.36 13.98 -5.62
C LYS A 171 2.30 12.94 -6.71
N GLU A 172 1.76 13.29 -7.86
CA GLU A 172 1.70 12.41 -9.02
C GLU A 172 3.05 11.66 -9.23
N PRO A 173 3.10 10.32 -9.15
CA PRO A 173 3.85 9.53 -10.13
C PRO A 173 2.95 9.23 -11.34
N ILE A 174 1.78 9.87 -11.39
CA ILE A 174 0.77 9.80 -12.42
C ILE A 174 1.31 10.65 -13.56
N THR A 175 2.03 10.04 -14.51
CA THR A 175 1.86 10.37 -15.95
C THR A 175 0.67 11.30 -16.18
N ALA A 176 0.96 12.58 -16.36
CA ALA A 176 -0.04 13.59 -16.63
C ALA A 176 -1.00 13.07 -17.72
N GLY A 177 -2.30 13.06 -17.42
CA GLY A 177 -3.34 12.64 -18.36
C GLY A 177 -3.60 11.12 -18.46
N ARG A 178 -3.90 10.49 -17.33
CA ARG A 178 -4.56 9.17 -17.30
C ARG A 178 -5.66 9.20 -16.25
N LEU A 179 -6.86 8.73 -16.58
CA LEU A 179 -8.00 8.61 -15.67
C LEU A 179 -8.24 7.13 -15.36
N TYR A 180 -8.38 6.75 -14.10
CA TYR A 180 -8.69 5.36 -13.74
C TYR A 180 -9.98 5.21 -12.95
N PHE A 181 -10.65 4.09 -13.18
CA PHE A 181 -11.90 3.66 -12.55
C PHE A 181 -11.73 2.27 -11.95
N VAL A 182 -12.16 2.08 -10.70
CA VAL A 182 -12.07 0.79 -10.00
C VAL A 182 -13.38 0.02 -10.21
N GLU A 183 -13.47 -0.70 -11.33
CA GLU A 183 -14.72 -1.33 -11.80
C GLU A 183 -15.37 -2.26 -10.76
N PRO A 184 -14.64 -3.12 -10.02
CA PRO A 184 -15.28 -3.99 -9.03
C PRO A 184 -16.09 -3.22 -7.97
N ASN A 185 -15.63 -2.02 -7.60
CA ASN A 185 -16.29 -1.19 -6.60
C ASN A 185 -17.47 -0.43 -7.21
N ILE A 186 -17.32 0.10 -8.42
CA ILE A 186 -18.41 0.77 -9.15
C ILE A 186 -19.55 -0.21 -9.42
N ALA A 187 -19.25 -1.38 -9.97
CA ALA A 187 -20.25 -2.42 -10.23
C ALA A 187 -20.87 -2.96 -8.93
N GLY A 188 -20.08 -3.05 -7.86
CA GLY A 188 -20.58 -3.40 -6.52
C GLY A 188 -21.59 -2.39 -5.99
N LEU A 189 -21.28 -1.10 -6.11
CA LEU A 189 -22.14 0.00 -5.70
C LEU A 189 -23.42 0.06 -6.54
N GLN A 190 -23.32 -0.09 -7.87
CA GLN A 190 -24.48 -0.11 -8.78
C GLN A 190 -25.50 -1.20 -8.45
N ARG A 191 -25.07 -2.34 -7.88
CA ARG A 191 -26.01 -3.40 -7.45
C ARG A 191 -26.69 -3.14 -6.12
N GLN A 192 -26.17 -2.21 -5.32
CA GLN A 192 -26.68 -1.87 -4.00
C GLN A 192 -27.69 -0.71 -4.02
N LEU A 193 -27.66 0.09 -5.09
CA LEU A 193 -28.59 1.19 -5.37
C LEU A 193 -29.79 0.69 -6.19
#